data_AF-A0A9P4GC36-F1
#
_entry.id   AF-A0A9P4GC36-F1
#
_cell.length_a   1.000
_cell.length_b   1.000
_cell.length_c   1.000
_cell.angle_alpha   90.00
_cell.angle_beta   90.00
_cell.angle_gamma   90.00
#
_symmetry.space_group_name_H-M   'P 1'
#
loop_
_entity.id
_entity.type
_entity.pdbx_description
1 polymer ?
#
loop_
_entity_poly.entity_id
_entity_poly.type
_entity_poly.pdbx_seq_one_letter_code
_entity_poly.pdbx_strand_id
1 'polypeptide(L)'
;MRFPVITATLTLTVSSLATAQLTFNITQAFTPGNWEKYRCLDNAKLSLWLPSCLSECQKKANAEDGCAFDDFACHCVNYNAYSDLIEPCAFPASQGGQGNCTLAELGQARPIIADMCNFFNATVYGDYHGCAQWVTKEKTYQVIAGEEVIVTH
;
A
#
# COMPACT_ATOMS: atom_id res chain seq x y z
N MET A 1 53.36 -16.72 31.20
CA MET A 1 52.25 -17.26 30.40
C MET A 1 51.00 -16.42 30.67
N ARG A 2 50.58 -15.60 29.71
CA ARG A 2 49.26 -14.95 29.69
C ARG A 2 48.83 -14.89 28.21
N PHE A 3 47.77 -15.61 27.90
CA PHE A 3 47.18 -15.67 26.57
C PHE A 3 46.36 -14.40 26.31
N PRO A 4 46.38 -13.82 25.10
CA PRO A 4 45.39 -12.83 24.73
C PRO A 4 44.05 -13.54 24.47
N VAL A 5 43.01 -13.12 25.19
CA VAL A 5 41.62 -13.48 24.91
C VAL A 5 41.20 -12.69 23.69
N ILE A 6 41.00 -13.38 22.56
CA ILE A 6 40.38 -12.82 21.36
C ILE A 6 38.87 -12.84 21.61
N THR A 7 38.30 -11.69 21.98
CA THR A 7 36.86 -11.51 22.06
C THR A 7 36.33 -11.34 20.63
N ALA A 8 35.84 -12.42 20.04
CA ALA A 8 35.08 -12.38 18.80
C ALA A 8 33.69 -11.83 19.09
N THR A 9 33.46 -10.55 18.78
CA THR A 9 32.13 -9.94 18.79
C THR A 9 31.35 -10.43 17.57
N LEU A 10 30.47 -11.40 17.79
CA LEU A 10 29.48 -11.85 16.83
C LEU A 10 28.37 -10.78 16.75
N THR A 11 28.47 -9.83 15.83
CA THR A 11 27.37 -8.92 15.51
C THR A 11 26.32 -9.68 14.70
N LEU A 12 25.27 -10.17 15.36
CA LEU A 12 24.03 -10.53 14.69
C LEU A 12 23.40 -9.26 14.14
N THR A 13 23.61 -8.99 12.86
CA THR A 13 22.73 -8.08 12.11
C THR A 13 21.38 -8.78 12.02
N VAL A 14 20.46 -8.41 12.91
CA VAL A 14 19.04 -8.75 12.74
C VAL A 14 18.59 -7.95 11.52
N SER A 15 18.62 -8.59 10.35
CA SER A 15 17.90 -8.10 9.19
C SER A 15 16.43 -8.08 9.60
N SER A 16 15.91 -6.91 9.98
CA SER A 16 14.47 -6.72 10.07
C SER A 16 13.94 -6.94 8.66
N LEU A 17 13.48 -8.16 8.38
CA LEU A 17 12.51 -8.38 7.32
C LEU A 17 11.37 -7.45 7.68
N ALA A 18 11.23 -6.35 6.93
CA ALA A 18 10.07 -5.49 7.03
C ALA A 18 8.88 -6.33 6.57
N THR A 19 8.29 -7.08 7.49
CA THR A 19 6.91 -7.53 7.35
C THR A 19 6.08 -6.26 7.20
N ALA A 20 5.25 -6.18 6.17
CA ALA A 20 4.41 -5.00 5.92
C ALA A 20 3.28 -4.95 6.95
N GLN A 21 3.63 -4.63 8.20
CA GLN A 21 2.68 -4.49 9.29
C GLN A 21 1.57 -3.53 8.87
N LEU A 22 0.33 -4.02 8.91
CA LEU A 22 -0.86 -3.23 8.62
C LEU A 22 -1.02 -2.16 9.71
N THR A 23 -0.48 -0.97 9.45
CA THR A 23 -0.53 0.19 10.35
C THR A 23 -1.46 1.25 9.77
N PHE A 24 -2.41 1.72 10.56
CA PHE A 24 -3.32 2.80 10.17
C PHE A 24 -3.68 3.68 11.38
N ASN A 25 -4.12 4.90 11.08
CA ASN A 25 -4.63 5.88 12.03
C ASN A 25 -6.15 5.98 11.90
N ILE A 26 -6.87 5.46 12.90
CA ILE A 26 -8.33 5.46 12.95
C ILE A 26 -8.88 6.89 12.99
N THR A 27 -8.29 7.77 13.81
CA THR A 27 -8.72 9.17 13.94
C THR A 27 -8.67 9.90 12.59
N GLN A 28 -7.59 9.72 11.82
CA GLN A 28 -7.45 10.27 10.48
C GLN A 28 -8.47 9.64 9.52
N ALA A 29 -8.64 8.32 9.54
CA ALA A 29 -9.57 7.62 8.64
C ALA A 29 -11.01 8.15 8.80
N PHE A 30 -11.46 8.40 10.03
CA PHE A 30 -12.80 8.88 10.34
C PHE A 30 -12.93 10.42 10.41
N THR A 31 -11.95 11.17 9.91
CA THR A 31 -12.09 12.63 9.77
C THR A 31 -13.31 12.97 8.90
N PRO A 32 -14.13 13.99 9.27
CA PRO A 32 -15.33 14.35 8.50
C PRO A 32 -15.05 14.53 7.01
N GLY A 33 -15.88 13.91 6.17
CA GLY A 33 -15.76 13.95 4.70
C GLY A 33 -14.98 12.78 4.08
N ASN A 34 -14.09 12.10 4.82
CA ASN A 34 -13.32 10.98 4.26
C ASN A 34 -14.22 9.81 3.81
N TRP A 35 -15.29 9.54 4.56
CA TRP A 35 -16.23 8.50 4.20
C TRP A 35 -16.88 8.73 2.83
N GLU A 36 -17.36 9.95 2.57
CA GLU A 36 -17.96 10.33 1.29
C GLU A 36 -16.93 10.32 0.16
N LYS A 37 -15.71 10.76 0.47
CA LYS A 37 -14.59 10.82 -0.47
C LYS A 37 -14.14 9.43 -0.95
N TYR A 38 -14.05 8.45 -0.05
CA TYR A 38 -13.33 7.20 -0.33
C TYR A 38 -14.21 5.95 -0.47
N ARG A 39 -15.34 5.83 0.25
CA ARG A 39 -16.13 4.57 0.35
C ARG A 39 -16.41 3.87 -0.99
N CYS A 40 -16.79 4.63 -2.01
CA CYS A 40 -17.06 4.11 -3.36
C CYS A 40 -16.09 4.72 -4.39
N LEU A 41 -14.81 4.83 -4.03
CA LEU A 41 -13.75 5.22 -4.95
C LEU A 41 -13.53 4.12 -5.99
N ASP A 42 -13.35 4.50 -7.24
CA ASP A 42 -12.98 3.63 -8.36
C ASP A 42 -11.74 4.19 -9.06
N ASN A 43 -11.15 3.42 -9.98
CA ASN A 43 -9.98 3.87 -10.72
C ASN A 43 -10.25 5.09 -11.60
N ALA A 44 -11.47 5.23 -12.12
CA ALA A 44 -11.83 6.39 -12.93
C ALA A 44 -11.68 7.69 -12.12
N LYS A 45 -12.20 7.73 -10.90
CA LYS A 45 -12.04 8.85 -9.96
C LYS A 45 -10.61 9.00 -9.47
N LEU A 46 -9.95 7.92 -9.04
CA LEU A 46 -8.58 7.98 -8.54
C LEU A 46 -7.62 8.53 -9.61
N SER A 47 -7.81 8.16 -10.88
CA SER A 47 -6.97 8.66 -11.99
C SER A 47 -7.03 10.17 -12.18
N LEU A 48 -8.11 10.84 -11.75
CA LEU A 48 -8.22 12.30 -11.77
C LEU A 48 -7.39 12.98 -10.68
N TRP A 49 -6.99 12.23 -9.65
CA TRP A 49 -6.23 12.76 -8.51
C TRP A 49 -4.72 12.55 -8.70
N LEU A 50 -4.33 11.63 -9.58
CA LEU A 50 -2.94 11.19 -9.72
C LEU A 50 -2.29 11.75 -10.99
N PRO A 51 -0.95 11.90 -10.99
CA PRO A 51 -0.20 12.18 -12.21
C PRO A 51 -0.46 11.13 -13.29
N SER A 52 -0.61 11.58 -14.54
CA SER A 52 -0.91 10.69 -15.66
C SER A 52 0.16 9.62 -15.91
N CYS A 53 1.41 9.88 -15.50
CA CYS A 53 2.52 8.93 -15.59
C CYS A 53 2.22 7.60 -14.87
N LEU A 54 1.34 7.59 -13.86
CA LEU A 54 0.98 6.39 -13.08
C LEU A 54 -0.14 5.55 -13.72
N SER A 55 -0.91 6.11 -14.67
CA SER A 55 -2.19 5.51 -15.09
C SER A 55 -2.03 4.10 -15.66
N GLU A 56 -1.10 3.88 -16.59
CA GLU A 56 -0.89 2.56 -17.18
C GLU A 56 -0.28 1.57 -16.19
N CYS A 57 0.58 2.04 -15.28
CA CYS A 57 1.17 1.20 -14.25
C CYS A 57 0.14 0.74 -13.22
N GLN A 58 -0.76 1.63 -12.80
CA GLN A 58 -1.87 1.25 -11.92
C GLN A 58 -2.80 0.26 -12.59
N LYS A 59 -3.19 0.48 -13.86
CA LYS A 59 -4.06 -0.46 -14.58
C LYS A 59 -3.47 -1.87 -14.63
N LYS A 60 -2.16 -1.98 -14.89
CA LYS A 60 -1.46 -3.27 -14.90
C LYS A 60 -1.40 -3.89 -13.51
N ALA A 61 -0.97 -3.14 -12.50
CA ALA A 61 -0.89 -3.63 -11.13
C ALA A 61 -2.25 -4.11 -10.61
N ASN A 62 -3.32 -3.33 -10.82
CA ASN A 62 -4.68 -3.71 -10.44
C ASN A 62 -5.21 -4.97 -11.13
N ALA A 63 -4.66 -5.31 -12.31
CA ALA A 63 -5.05 -6.51 -13.05
C ALA A 63 -4.26 -7.75 -12.62
N GLU A 64 -3.11 -7.59 -11.97
CA GLU A 64 -2.14 -8.65 -11.72
C GLU A 64 -1.97 -8.98 -10.24
N ASP A 65 -2.30 -8.06 -9.33
CA ASP A 65 -2.09 -8.26 -7.90
C ASP A 65 -3.07 -9.26 -7.28
N GLY A 66 -4.07 -9.76 -8.04
CA GLY A 66 -5.06 -10.74 -7.63
C GLY A 66 -6.24 -10.19 -6.82
N CYS A 67 -6.32 -8.87 -6.65
CA CYS A 67 -7.51 -8.19 -6.18
C CYS A 67 -8.45 -7.88 -7.36
N ALA A 68 -9.70 -7.52 -7.07
CA ALA A 68 -10.59 -7.03 -8.11
C ALA A 68 -10.19 -5.61 -8.49
N PHE A 69 -10.39 -5.24 -9.76
CA PHE A 69 -9.76 -4.06 -10.35
C PHE A 69 -9.98 -2.75 -9.57
N ASP A 70 -11.15 -2.53 -8.98
CA ASP A 70 -11.50 -1.34 -8.18
C ASP A 70 -11.54 -1.62 -6.65
N ASP A 71 -11.06 -2.77 -6.19
CA ASP A 71 -11.07 -3.13 -4.77
C ASP A 71 -9.84 -2.56 -4.05
N PHE A 72 -9.89 -1.25 -3.79
CA PHE A 72 -8.82 -0.56 -3.07
C PHE A 72 -8.61 -1.06 -1.63
N ALA A 73 -9.62 -1.64 -0.98
CA ALA A 73 -9.41 -2.31 0.30
C ALA A 73 -8.46 -3.50 0.15
N CYS A 74 -8.66 -4.33 -0.88
CA CYS A 74 -7.75 -5.42 -1.19
C CYS A 74 -6.36 -4.91 -1.63
N HIS A 75 -6.29 -3.96 -2.58
CA HIS A 75 -5.01 -3.44 -3.08
C HIS A 75 -4.15 -2.84 -1.96
N CYS A 76 -4.75 -2.08 -1.04
CA CYS A 76 -4.03 -1.41 0.05
C CYS A 76 -3.52 -2.36 1.14
N VAL A 77 -4.27 -3.42 1.48
CA VAL A 77 -3.74 -4.44 2.41
C VAL A 77 -2.72 -5.34 1.73
N ASN A 78 -2.87 -5.58 0.42
CA ASN A 78 -1.96 -6.37 -0.41
C ASN A 78 -0.73 -5.54 -0.87
N TYR A 79 -0.27 -4.61 -0.03
CA TYR A 79 0.71 -3.57 -0.37
C TYR A 79 1.98 -4.15 -1.00
N ASN A 80 2.58 -5.19 -0.42
CA ASN A 80 3.83 -5.75 -0.94
C ASN A 80 3.67 -6.27 -2.37
N ALA A 81 2.64 -7.08 -2.63
CA ALA A 81 2.39 -7.60 -3.96
C ALA A 81 2.03 -6.48 -4.95
N TYR A 82 1.31 -5.46 -4.51
CA TYR A 82 0.98 -4.31 -5.34
C TYR A 82 2.23 -3.47 -5.68
N SER A 83 3.08 -3.19 -4.68
CA SER A 83 4.34 -2.46 -4.83
C SER A 83 5.30 -3.16 -5.78
N ASP A 84 5.44 -4.49 -5.67
CA ASP A 84 6.27 -5.30 -6.56
C ASP A 84 5.86 -5.19 -8.04
N LEU A 85 4.58 -4.84 -8.31
CA LEU A 85 4.05 -4.65 -9.65
C LEU A 85 4.16 -3.20 -10.13
N ILE A 86 3.73 -2.23 -9.29
CA ILE A 86 3.63 -0.83 -9.71
C ILE A 86 4.99 -0.12 -9.70
N GLU A 87 5.87 -0.39 -8.74
CA GLU A 87 7.12 0.35 -8.57
C GLU A 87 8.09 0.16 -9.75
N PRO A 88 8.34 -1.07 -10.26
CA PRO A 88 9.17 -1.26 -11.44
C PRO A 88 8.62 -0.55 -12.68
N CYS A 89 7.29 -0.43 -12.80
CA CYS A 89 6.64 0.24 -13.92
C CYS A 89 6.67 1.77 -13.79
N ALA A 90 6.44 2.29 -12.59
CA ALA A 90 6.26 3.73 -12.36
C ALA A 90 7.58 4.45 -12.11
N PHE A 91 8.48 3.85 -11.32
CA PHE A 91 9.64 4.55 -10.81
C PHE A 91 10.71 4.75 -11.89
N PRO A 92 11.41 5.90 -11.88
CA PRO A 92 12.51 6.13 -12.79
C PRO A 92 13.69 5.22 -12.47
N ALA A 93 14.61 5.06 -13.42
CA ALA A 93 15.82 4.24 -13.25
C ALA A 93 16.65 4.62 -12.02
N SER A 94 16.67 5.89 -11.62
CA SER A 94 17.37 6.34 -10.41
C SER A 94 16.79 5.76 -9.12
N GLN A 95 15.57 5.23 -9.16
CA GLN A 95 14.86 4.58 -8.05
C GLN A 95 14.67 3.07 -8.28
N GLY A 96 15.39 2.48 -9.25
CA GLY A 96 15.36 1.04 -9.52
C GLY A 96 14.21 0.57 -10.43
N GLY A 97 13.41 1.48 -10.99
CA GLY A 97 12.35 1.14 -11.95
C GLY A 97 12.72 1.37 -13.41
N GLN A 98 11.75 1.21 -14.30
CA GLN A 98 11.85 1.43 -15.75
C GLN A 98 10.85 2.47 -16.26
N GLY A 99 10.15 3.12 -15.34
CA GLY A 99 9.11 4.11 -15.62
C GLY A 99 9.65 5.48 -15.98
N ASN A 100 8.72 6.36 -16.34
CA ASN A 100 9.00 7.74 -16.70
C ASN A 100 8.43 8.77 -15.71
N CYS A 101 7.82 8.32 -14.60
CA CYS A 101 7.39 9.25 -13.57
C CYS A 101 8.59 9.97 -12.96
N THR A 102 8.47 11.27 -12.79
CA THR A 102 9.45 12.07 -12.07
C THR A 102 9.26 11.92 -10.56
N LEU A 103 10.31 12.18 -9.78
CA LEU A 103 10.20 12.23 -8.31
C LEU A 103 9.17 13.26 -7.83
N ALA A 104 8.98 14.35 -8.59
CA ALA A 104 7.97 15.37 -8.28
C ALA A 104 6.55 14.82 -8.43
N GLU A 105 6.26 14.08 -9.50
CA GLU A 105 4.97 13.42 -9.71
C GLU A 105 4.72 12.34 -8.66
N LEU A 106 5.71 11.48 -8.39
CA LEU A 106 5.62 10.48 -7.33
C LEU A 106 5.38 11.13 -5.95
N GLY A 107 6.00 12.29 -5.70
CA GLY A 107 5.79 13.10 -4.51
C GLY A 107 4.36 13.64 -4.37
N GLN A 108 3.68 13.94 -5.48
CA GLN A 108 2.27 14.35 -5.49
C GLN A 108 1.34 13.17 -5.24
N ALA A 109 1.65 12.00 -5.81
CA ALA A 109 0.83 10.79 -5.66
C ALA A 109 0.89 10.21 -4.24
N ARG A 110 2.07 10.23 -3.60
CA ARG A 110 2.32 9.61 -2.30
C ARG A 110 1.29 9.98 -1.22
N PRO A 111 1.00 11.25 -0.90
CA PRO A 111 0.03 11.59 0.13
C PRO A 111 -1.40 11.13 -0.22
N ILE A 112 -1.76 11.15 -1.51
CA ILE A 112 -3.10 10.72 -1.97
C ILE A 112 -3.29 9.22 -1.73
N ILE A 113 -2.31 8.41 -2.14
CA ILE A 113 -2.31 6.96 -1.92
C ILE A 113 -2.24 6.63 -0.43
N ALA A 114 -1.41 7.33 0.34
CA ALA A 114 -1.28 7.11 1.78
C ALA A 114 -2.60 7.39 2.51
N ASP A 115 -3.27 8.52 2.24
CA ASP A 115 -4.55 8.86 2.86
C ASP A 115 -5.66 7.88 2.45
N MET A 116 -5.70 7.52 1.17
CA MET A 116 -6.64 6.54 0.63
C MET A 116 -6.45 5.17 1.30
N CYS A 117 -5.23 4.66 1.35
CA CYS A 117 -4.95 3.37 1.97
C CYS A 117 -5.08 3.40 3.49
N ASN A 118 -4.83 4.53 4.16
CA ASN A 118 -5.15 4.66 5.57
C ASN A 118 -6.65 4.48 5.83
N PHE A 119 -7.49 5.12 5.01
CA PHE A 119 -8.95 4.97 5.09
C PHE A 119 -9.37 3.51 4.84
N PHE A 120 -8.91 2.90 3.75
CA PHE A 120 -9.31 1.53 3.41
C PHE A 120 -8.74 0.47 4.36
N ASN A 121 -7.54 0.65 4.90
CA ASN A 121 -6.99 -0.28 5.88
C ASN A 121 -7.74 -0.18 7.23
N ALA A 122 -8.16 1.03 7.62
CA ALA A 122 -8.92 1.25 8.85
C ALA A 122 -10.38 0.78 8.76
N THR A 123 -10.99 0.91 7.58
CA THR A 123 -12.41 0.62 7.37
C THR A 123 -12.66 -0.75 6.74
N VAL A 124 -11.70 -1.27 5.98
CA VAL A 124 -11.83 -2.47 5.13
C VAL A 124 -13.09 -2.36 4.25
N TYR A 125 -14.12 -3.15 4.55
CA TYR A 125 -15.42 -3.14 3.88
C TYR A 125 -16.52 -2.51 4.74
N GLY A 126 -16.13 -1.66 5.70
CA GLY A 126 -16.95 -1.18 6.81
C GLY A 126 -18.26 -0.50 6.45
N ASP A 127 -18.45 -0.07 5.20
CA ASP A 127 -19.70 -0.33 4.47
C ASP A 127 -19.62 0.04 2.97
N TYR A 128 -19.20 -0.92 2.13
CA TYR A 128 -19.27 -0.84 0.65
C TYR A 128 -20.72 -0.93 0.10
N HIS A 129 -21.78 -0.94 0.93
CA HIS A 129 -23.16 -0.99 0.46
C HIS A 129 -23.49 0.20 -0.46
N GLY A 130 -24.05 -0.12 -1.63
CA GLY A 130 -24.39 0.86 -2.67
C GLY A 130 -23.25 1.25 -3.59
N CYS A 131 -22.04 0.73 -3.37
CA CYS A 131 -20.93 0.85 -4.32
C CYS A 131 -21.09 -0.18 -5.45
N ALA A 132 -20.72 0.19 -6.68
CA ALA A 132 -20.81 -0.70 -7.86
C ALA A 132 -19.60 -1.65 -7.99
N GLN A 133 -18.55 -1.39 -7.21
CA GLN A 133 -17.28 -2.09 -7.23
C GLN A 133 -17.45 -3.54 -6.77
N TRP A 134 -16.86 -4.46 -7.53
CA TRP A 134 -16.67 -5.83 -7.09
C TRP A 134 -15.57 -5.89 -6.03
N VAL A 135 -15.74 -6.75 -5.01
CA VAL A 135 -14.80 -6.89 -3.89
C VAL A 135 -14.27 -8.31 -3.76
N THR A 136 -12.98 -8.46 -3.45
CA THR A 136 -12.24 -9.72 -3.27
C THR A 136 -12.02 -10.01 -1.79
N LYS A 137 -13.13 -10.21 -1.06
CA LYS A 137 -13.12 -10.36 0.41
C LYS A 137 -12.18 -11.45 0.91
N GLU A 138 -12.18 -12.62 0.26
CA GLU A 138 -11.37 -13.76 0.67
C GLU A 138 -9.89 -13.40 0.71
N LYS A 139 -9.35 -12.83 -0.38
CA LYS A 139 -7.95 -12.41 -0.44
C LYS A 139 -7.64 -11.34 0.60
N THR A 140 -8.48 -10.31 0.69
CA THR A 140 -8.30 -9.22 1.67
C THR A 140 -8.16 -9.75 3.08
N TYR A 141 -9.07 -10.64 3.51
CA TYR A 141 -9.02 -11.22 4.86
C TYR A 141 -7.88 -12.22 5.04
N GLN A 142 -7.48 -12.96 3.99
CA GLN A 142 -6.28 -13.83 4.05
C GLN A 142 -5.02 -13.01 4.29
N VAL A 143 -4.85 -11.88 3.59
CA VAL A 143 -3.72 -10.97 3.79
C VAL A 143 -3.75 -10.40 5.21
N ILE A 144 -4.89 -9.84 5.65
CA ILE A 144 -5.04 -9.28 7.01
C ILE A 144 -4.74 -10.32 8.09
N ALA A 145 -5.20 -11.57 7.93
CA ALA A 145 -4.96 -12.63 8.91
C ALA A 145 -3.49 -13.07 8.99
N GLY A 146 -2.70 -12.82 7.94
CA GLY A 146 -1.27 -13.10 7.88
C GLY A 146 -0.38 -11.97 8.40
N GLU A 147 -0.93 -10.77 8.63
CA GLU A 147 -0.20 -9.58 9.06
C GLU A 147 -0.31 -9.33 10.58
N GLU A 148 0.75 -8.78 11.18
CA GLU A 148 0.68 -8.24 12.54
C GLU A 148 0.00 -6.87 12.49
N VAL A 149 -1.14 -6.72 13.18
CA VAL A 149 -1.93 -5.49 13.19
C VAL A 149 -1.55 -4.60 14.37
N ILE A 150 -1.08 -3.37 14.10
CA ILE A 150 -0.81 -2.35 15.12
C ILE A 150 -1.77 -1.18 14.93
N VAL A 151 -2.71 -1.02 15.87
CA VAL A 151 -3.65 0.10 15.88
C VAL A 151 -3.05 1.26 16.67
N THR A 152 -2.94 2.42 16.03
CA THR A 152 -2.51 3.67 16.70
C THR A 152 -3.69 4.63 16.81
N HIS A 153 -3.77 5.35 17.94
CA HIS A 153 -4.86 6.26 18.28
C HIS A 153 -4.44 7.72 18.09
#